data_AF-A0A835UQ70-F1
#
_entry.id   AF-A0A835UQ70-F1
#
_cell.length_a   1.000
_cell.length_b   1.000
_cell.length_c   1.000
_cell.angle_alpha   90.00
_cell.angle_beta   90.00
_cell.angle_gamma   90.00
#
_symmetry.space_group_name_H-M   'P 1'
#
loop_
_entity.id
_entity.type
_entity.pdbx_description
1 polymer ?
#
loop_
_entity_poly.entity_id
_entity_poly.type
_entity_poly.pdbx_seq_one_letter_code
_entity_poly.pdbx_strand_id
1 'polypeptide(L)'
;MAHGRTFERLPQVSPYRSPSLFIRSVLSPTAVAVTINGGKEVDALAFEEVMARHVGEAAKKVISIWIEKCLGAGQRVLEEERDGLERRDGMIKRKAVEIDLVANLPKMFGPEVADRVVAQVQKAFRVV
;
A
#
# COMPACT_ATOMS: atom_id res chain seq x y z
N MET A 1 3.37 13.35 -12.58
CA MET A 1 3.31 11.88 -12.68
C MET A 1 4.65 11.32 -13.18
N ALA A 2 5.68 11.23 -12.32
CA ALA A 2 7.02 10.78 -12.72
C ALA A 2 7.79 9.97 -11.65
N HIS A 3 7.17 9.66 -10.50
CA HIS A 3 7.91 9.12 -9.35
C HIS A 3 8.36 7.66 -9.54
N GLY A 4 7.64 6.84 -10.32
CA GLY A 4 8.08 5.49 -10.68
C GLY A 4 9.35 5.47 -11.55
N ARG A 5 9.49 6.44 -12.48
CA ARG A 5 10.66 6.55 -13.36
C ARG A 5 11.95 6.90 -12.62
N THR A 6 11.85 7.44 -11.41
CA THR A 6 13.01 7.74 -10.56
C THR A 6 13.73 6.44 -10.16
N PHE A 7 13.03 5.33 -10.09
CA PHE A 7 13.59 4.03 -9.70
C PHE A 7 14.10 3.20 -10.88
N GLU A 8 13.63 3.47 -12.11
CA GLU A 8 14.06 2.75 -13.33
C GLU A 8 15.56 2.87 -13.63
N ARG A 9 16.23 3.87 -13.04
CA ARG A 9 17.66 4.13 -13.26
C ARG A 9 18.57 3.50 -12.20
N LEU A 10 18.00 2.88 -11.16
CA LEU A 10 18.78 2.29 -10.07
C LEU A 10 19.04 0.81 -10.34
N PRO A 11 20.31 0.37 -10.36
CA PRO A 11 20.65 -1.02 -10.70
C PRO A 11 20.14 -2.02 -9.66
N GLN A 12 19.93 -1.61 -8.41
CA GLN A 12 19.39 -2.49 -7.35
C GLN A 12 17.87 -2.64 -7.42
N VAL A 13 17.18 -1.91 -8.31
CA VAL A 13 15.72 -1.85 -8.33
C VAL A 13 15.16 -2.54 -9.56
N SER A 14 14.15 -3.39 -9.34
CA SER A 14 13.40 -4.07 -10.40
C SER A 14 11.89 -3.91 -10.18
N PRO A 15 11.05 -4.03 -11.22
CA PRO A 15 9.59 -3.98 -11.03
C PRO A 15 9.09 -5.12 -10.13
N TYR A 16 8.28 -4.79 -9.12
CA TYR A 16 7.59 -5.80 -8.32
C TYR A 16 6.23 -6.13 -8.94
N ARG A 17 5.98 -7.41 -9.18
CA ARG A 17 4.68 -7.91 -9.62
C ARG A 17 4.06 -8.76 -8.52
N SER A 18 3.03 -8.24 -7.85
CA SER A 18 2.34 -8.99 -6.82
C SER A 18 1.73 -10.29 -7.38
N PRO A 19 1.88 -11.44 -6.70
CA PRO A 19 1.20 -12.66 -7.09
C PRO A 19 -0.32 -12.51 -6.97
N SER A 20 -0.80 -11.67 -6.04
CA SER A 20 -2.23 -11.38 -5.88
C SER A 20 -2.76 -10.50 -7.02
N LEU A 21 -3.68 -11.05 -7.81
CA LEU A 21 -4.42 -10.27 -8.81
C LEU A 21 -5.26 -9.16 -8.16
N PHE A 22 -5.79 -9.41 -6.96
CA PHE A 22 -6.54 -8.41 -6.21
C PHE A 22 -5.66 -7.19 -5.92
N ILE A 23 -4.45 -7.39 -5.37
CA ILE A 23 -3.51 -6.29 -5.09
C ILE A 23 -3.18 -5.53 -6.38
N ARG A 24 -2.93 -6.24 -7.48
CA ARG A 24 -2.68 -5.58 -8.77
C ARG A 24 -3.86 -4.76 -9.27
N SER A 25 -5.10 -5.18 -9.00
CA SER A 25 -6.31 -4.51 -9.47
C SER A 25 -6.67 -3.25 -8.69
N VAL A 26 -6.26 -3.15 -7.42
CA VAL A 26 -6.59 -2.00 -6.56
C VAL A 26 -5.56 -0.88 -6.66
N LEU A 27 -4.35 -1.17 -7.13
CA LEU A 27 -3.30 -0.17 -7.34
C LEU A 27 -3.62 0.72 -8.54
N SER A 28 -3.30 2.02 -8.45
CA SER A 28 -3.44 2.92 -9.59
C SER A 28 -2.44 2.55 -10.71
N PRO A 29 -2.70 2.95 -11.97
CA PRO A 29 -1.73 2.81 -13.05
C PRO A 29 -0.38 3.52 -12.81
N THR A 30 -0.32 4.41 -11.80
CA THR A 30 0.85 5.18 -11.42
C THR A 30 1.52 4.67 -10.15
N ALA A 31 1.08 3.53 -9.60
CA ALA A 31 1.64 2.95 -8.39
C ALA A 31 3.13 2.61 -8.57
N VAL A 32 3.92 2.90 -7.54
CA VAL A 32 5.34 2.51 -7.48
C VAL A 32 5.41 1.13 -6.84
N ALA A 33 5.50 0.09 -7.66
CA ALA A 33 5.67 -1.30 -7.22
C ALA A 33 7.05 -1.79 -7.64
N VAL A 34 7.99 -1.82 -6.70
CA VAL A 34 9.40 -2.15 -6.96
C VAL A 34 9.96 -3.13 -5.93
N THR A 35 10.91 -3.97 -6.36
CA THR A 35 11.75 -4.83 -5.54
C THR A 35 13.14 -4.22 -5.48
N ILE A 36 13.64 -3.99 -4.27
CA ILE A 36 14.97 -3.44 -4.02
C ILE A 36 15.84 -4.57 -3.47
N ASN A 37 16.89 -4.93 -4.22
CA ASN A 37 17.80 -6.00 -3.84
C ASN A 37 18.85 -5.45 -2.86
N GLY A 38 18.90 -6.01 -1.64
CA GLY A 38 19.95 -5.69 -0.65
C GLY A 38 20.94 -6.85 -0.52
N GLY A 39 21.97 -6.89 -1.38
CA GLY A 39 22.96 -7.97 -1.39
C GLY A 39 23.73 -8.14 -0.07
N LYS A 40 24.29 -9.34 0.17
CA LYS A 40 24.99 -9.75 1.40
C LYS A 40 26.06 -8.75 1.86
N GLU A 41 25.88 -8.25 3.10
CA GLU A 41 26.79 -7.54 4.02
C GLU A 41 27.65 -6.35 3.53
N VAL A 42 28.02 -6.27 2.25
CA VAL A 42 28.78 -5.13 1.66
C VAL A 42 27.84 -4.10 1.00
N ASP A 43 26.55 -4.44 0.82
CA ASP A 43 25.54 -3.64 0.11
C ASP A 43 24.51 -2.97 1.05
N ALA A 44 24.68 -3.11 2.37
CA ALA A 44 23.75 -2.55 3.36
C ALA A 44 23.73 -1.01 3.34
N LEU A 45 24.90 -0.38 3.17
CA LEU A 45 24.99 1.09 3.04
C LEU A 45 24.33 1.59 1.76
N ALA A 46 24.43 0.84 0.67
CA ALA A 46 23.76 1.19 -0.59
C ALA A 46 22.24 0.99 -0.49
N PHE A 47 21.78 -0.06 0.21
CA PHE A 47 20.36 -0.25 0.49
C PHE A 47 19.79 0.89 1.35
N GLU A 48 20.47 1.26 2.43
CA GLU A 48 20.08 2.39 3.29
C GLU A 48 20.06 3.71 2.51
N GLU A 49 21.03 3.94 1.62
CA GLU A 49 21.03 5.11 0.74
C GLU A 49 19.81 5.12 -0.19
N VAL A 50 19.49 3.99 -0.84
CA VAL A 50 18.30 3.86 -1.68
C VAL A 50 17.02 4.12 -0.87
N MET A 51 16.92 3.58 0.33
CA MET A 51 15.78 3.78 1.21
C MET A 51 15.64 5.24 1.64
N ALA A 52 16.70 5.85 2.18
CA ALA A 52 16.65 7.20 2.72
C ALA A 52 16.47 8.26 1.61
N ARG A 53 17.23 8.15 0.52
CA ARG A 53 17.28 9.17 -0.54
C ARG A 53 16.19 8.97 -1.59
N HIS A 54 16.02 7.75 -2.09
CA HIS A 54 15.12 7.51 -3.22
C HIS A 54 13.70 7.16 -2.77
N VAL A 55 13.55 6.17 -1.88
CA VAL A 55 12.23 5.76 -1.37
C VAL A 55 11.63 6.86 -0.49
N GLY A 56 12.42 7.40 0.44
CA GLY A 56 12.01 8.46 1.36
C GLY A 56 11.52 9.71 0.61
N GLU A 57 12.25 10.19 -0.40
CA GLU A 57 11.80 11.32 -1.20
C GLU A 57 10.54 11.03 -2.02
N ALA A 58 10.46 9.84 -2.64
CA ALA A 58 9.28 9.47 -3.42
C ALA A 58 8.03 9.38 -2.53
N ALA A 59 8.15 8.76 -1.36
CA ALA A 59 7.06 8.66 -0.38
C ALA A 59 6.59 10.05 0.08
N LYS A 60 7.53 10.95 0.44
CA LYS A 60 7.21 12.33 0.80
C LYS A 60 6.45 13.05 -0.32
N LYS A 61 6.93 12.96 -1.57
CA LYS A 61 6.28 13.59 -2.74
C LYS A 61 4.87 13.05 -2.96
N VAL A 62 4.66 11.73 -2.87
CA VAL A 62 3.34 11.10 -3.03
C VAL A 62 2.38 11.56 -1.93
N ILE A 63 2.84 11.61 -0.67
CA ILE A 63 2.03 12.09 0.46
C ILE A 63 1.71 13.58 0.32
N SER A 64 2.67 14.42 -0.09
CA SER A 64 2.40 15.84 -0.36
C SER A 64 1.32 16.01 -1.42
N ILE A 65 1.38 15.27 -2.53
CA ILE A 65 0.33 15.30 -3.56
C ILE A 65 -1.01 14.87 -2.98
N TRP A 66 -1.05 13.81 -2.17
CA TRP A 66 -2.29 13.35 -1.54
C TRP A 66 -2.90 14.41 -0.62
N ILE A 67 -2.07 15.09 0.19
CA ILE A 67 -2.53 16.18 1.07
C ILE A 67 -3.01 17.38 0.25
N GLU A 68 -2.27 17.80 -0.77
CA GLU A 68 -2.58 19.01 -1.55
C GLU A 68 -3.75 18.83 -2.53
N LYS A 69 -3.95 17.61 -3.04
CA LYS A 69 -4.87 17.34 -4.16
C LYS A 69 -6.02 16.41 -3.83
N CYS A 70 -5.91 15.58 -2.80
CA CYS A 70 -6.95 14.59 -2.45
C CYS A 70 -7.61 14.91 -1.12
N LEU A 71 -6.82 15.32 -0.12
CA LEU A 71 -7.35 15.72 1.19
C LEU A 71 -8.07 17.06 1.05
N GLY A 72 -9.35 17.11 1.41
CA GLY A 72 -10.12 18.36 1.38
C GLY A 72 -10.52 18.86 -0.01
N ALA A 73 -10.36 18.05 -1.07
CA ALA A 73 -10.78 18.39 -2.44
C ALA A 73 -12.33 18.46 -2.64
N GLY A 74 -13.10 18.45 -1.55
CA GLY A 74 -14.16 19.43 -1.27
C GLY A 74 -15.36 19.54 -2.20
N GLN A 75 -15.52 18.68 -3.22
CA GLN A 75 -16.77 18.64 -3.98
C GLN A 75 -17.77 17.69 -3.33
N ARG A 76 -19.02 18.14 -3.28
CA ARG A 76 -20.15 17.32 -2.84
C ARG A 76 -20.27 16.15 -3.79
N VAL A 77 -20.00 14.95 -3.30
CA VAL A 77 -20.21 13.69 -4.02
C VAL A 77 -21.72 13.54 -4.25
N LEU A 78 -22.12 13.23 -5.50
CA LEU A 78 -23.52 12.95 -5.81
C LEU A 78 -23.96 11.67 -5.08
N GLU A 79 -25.23 11.56 -4.69
CA GLU A 79 -25.68 10.38 -3.92
C GLU A 79 -25.46 9.06 -4.66
N GLU A 80 -25.66 9.06 -5.98
CA GLU A 80 -25.41 7.90 -6.85
C GLU A 80 -23.92 7.51 -6.88
N GLU A 81 -23.02 8.49 -6.83
CA GLU A 81 -21.57 8.25 -6.77
C GLU A 81 -21.15 7.77 -5.38
N ARG A 82 -21.79 8.27 -4.32
CA ARG A 82 -21.51 7.90 -2.92
C ARG A 82 -21.72 6.41 -2.71
N ASP A 83 -22.86 5.87 -3.14
CA ASP A 83 -23.17 4.44 -2.97
C ASP A 83 -22.18 3.54 -3.72
N GLY A 84 -21.74 3.97 -4.91
CA GLY A 84 -20.70 3.30 -5.69
C GLY A 84 -19.36 3.26 -4.97
N LEU A 85 -18.93 4.40 -4.41
CA LEU A 85 -17.70 4.54 -3.65
C LEU A 85 -17.74 3.71 -2.37
N GLU A 86 -18.83 3.77 -1.60
CA GLU A 86 -18.98 3.00 -0.36
C GLU A 86 -18.93 1.49 -0.63
N ARG A 87 -19.62 1.02 -1.68
CA ARG A 87 -19.59 -0.40 -2.07
C ARG A 87 -18.18 -0.84 -2.45
N ARG A 88 -17.49 -0.04 -3.26
CA ARG A 88 -16.11 -0.31 -3.69
C ARG A 88 -15.15 -0.33 -2.50
N ASP A 89 -15.20 0.69 -1.65
CA ASP A 89 -14.35 0.82 -0.47
C ASP A 89 -14.58 -0.32 0.53
N GLY A 90 -15.84 -0.67 0.79
CA GLY A 90 -16.19 -1.79 1.65
C GLY A 90 -15.66 -3.12 1.13
N MET A 91 -15.77 -3.36 -0.18
CA MET A 91 -15.22 -4.56 -0.83
C MET A 91 -13.69 -4.62 -0.71
N ILE A 92 -12.99 -3.51 -1.01
CA ILE A 92 -11.52 -3.44 -0.93
C ILE A 92 -11.05 -3.72 0.51
N LYS A 93 -11.66 -3.05 1.49
CA LYS A 93 -11.29 -3.20 2.91
C LYS A 93 -11.52 -4.63 3.42
N ARG A 94 -12.69 -5.23 3.13
CA ARG A 94 -12.98 -6.64 3.52
C ARG A 94 -11.95 -7.59 2.92
N LYS A 95 -11.69 -7.46 1.61
CA LYS A 95 -10.80 -8.38 0.92
C LYS A 95 -9.34 -8.22 1.37
N ALA A 96 -8.88 -7.00 1.64
CA ALA A 96 -7.56 -6.74 2.21
C ALA A 96 -7.39 -7.40 3.59
N VAL A 97 -8.39 -7.28 4.50
CA VAL A 97 -8.35 -7.93 5.81
C VAL A 97 -8.28 -9.46 5.67
N GLU A 98 -9.08 -10.04 4.77
CA GLU A 98 -9.10 -11.48 4.53
C GLU A 98 -7.74 -12.02 4.04
N ILE A 99 -7.19 -11.41 2.98
CA ILE A 99 -6.00 -11.96 2.30
C ILE A 99 -4.69 -11.62 3.04
N ASP A 100 -4.60 -10.45 3.68
CA ASP A 100 -3.35 -9.97 4.27
C ASP A 100 -3.29 -10.26 5.78
N LEU A 101 -4.41 -10.15 6.50
CA LEU A 101 -4.42 -10.26 7.95
C LEU A 101 -4.89 -11.64 8.42
N VAL A 102 -6.10 -12.06 8.07
CA VAL A 102 -6.68 -13.32 8.56
C VAL A 102 -5.84 -14.54 8.13
N ALA A 103 -5.33 -14.54 6.90
CA ALA A 103 -4.53 -15.65 6.37
C ALA A 103 -3.12 -15.77 6.98
N ASN A 104 -2.57 -14.69 7.56
CA ASN A 104 -1.16 -14.60 7.94
C ASN A 104 -0.92 -14.32 9.43
N LEU A 105 -1.73 -13.47 10.08
CA LEU A 105 -1.53 -13.09 11.49
C LEU A 105 -1.54 -14.30 12.45
N PRO A 106 -2.44 -15.30 12.33
CA PRO A 106 -2.43 -16.46 13.23
C PRO A 106 -1.11 -17.25 13.16
N LYS A 107 -0.46 -17.31 12.00
CA LYS A 107 0.82 -18.00 11.81
C LYS A 107 1.99 -17.26 12.48
N MET A 108 1.89 -15.94 12.59
CA MET A 108 2.94 -15.09 13.17
C MET A 108 2.77 -14.88 14.68
N PHE A 109 1.53 -14.81 15.17
CA PHE A 109 1.22 -14.36 16.53
C PHE A 109 0.37 -15.34 17.34
N GLY A 110 -0.06 -16.46 16.75
CA GLY A 110 -1.03 -17.37 17.34
C GLY A 110 -2.48 -16.86 17.21
N PRO A 111 -3.48 -17.76 17.32
CA PRO A 111 -4.87 -17.45 17.03
C PRO A 111 -5.46 -16.39 17.97
N GLU A 112 -5.20 -16.47 19.28
CA GLU A 112 -5.77 -15.54 20.26
C GLU A 112 -5.38 -14.07 19.99
N VAL A 113 -4.07 -13.82 19.77
CA VAL A 113 -3.57 -12.48 19.49
C VAL A 113 -4.05 -12.01 18.12
N ALA A 114 -4.03 -12.90 17.12
CA ALA A 114 -4.48 -12.58 15.78
C ALA A 114 -5.97 -12.17 15.76
N ASP A 115 -6.85 -12.93 16.40
CA ASP A 115 -8.28 -12.65 16.45
C ASP A 115 -8.55 -11.28 17.11
N ARG A 116 -7.85 -10.98 18.21
CA ARG A 116 -7.98 -9.68 18.87
C ARG A 116 -7.54 -8.52 17.99
N VAL A 117 -6.41 -8.64 17.28
CA VAL A 117 -5.92 -7.60 16.37
C VAL A 117 -6.86 -7.45 15.16
N VAL A 118 -7.26 -8.56 14.54
CA VAL A 118 -8.17 -8.55 13.38
C VAL A 118 -9.49 -7.87 13.75
N ALA A 119 -10.07 -8.19 14.91
CA ALA A 119 -11.33 -7.56 15.35
C ALA A 119 -11.20 -6.04 15.49
N GLN A 120 -10.09 -5.53 16.05
CA GLN A 120 -9.87 -4.07 16.15
C GLN A 120 -9.69 -3.42 14.78
N VAL A 121 -8.99 -4.09 13.85
CA VAL A 121 -8.79 -3.59 12.50
C VAL A 121 -10.12 -3.57 11.71
N GLN A 122 -10.93 -4.64 11.79
CA GLN A 122 -12.25 -4.70 11.17
C GLN A 122 -13.18 -3.61 11.70
N LYS A 123 -13.17 -3.36 13.02
CA LYS A 123 -13.90 -2.27 13.65
C LYS A 123 -13.47 -0.90 13.11
N ALA A 124 -12.17 -0.64 13.01
CA ALA A 124 -11.64 0.61 12.48
C ALA A 124 -12.01 0.83 11.01
N PHE A 125 -11.99 -0.23 10.20
CA PHE A 125 -12.37 -0.18 8.79
C PHE A 125 -13.89 -0.22 8.54
N ARG A 126 -14.71 -0.46 9.57
CA ARG A 126 -16.17 -0.63 9.48
C ARG A 126 -16.55 -1.76 8.52
N VAL A 127 -15.87 -2.90 8.65
CA VAL A 127 -16.06 -4.08 7.79
C VAL A 127 -16.45 -5.33 8.58
N VAL A 128 -17.13 -5.11 9.70
CA VAL A 128 -17.73 -6.16 10.52
C VAL A 128 -18.97 -6.73 9.83
#